data_AF-A0A2P7QY93-F1
#
_entry.id   AF-A0A2P7QY93-F1
#
_cell.length_a   1.000
_cell.length_b   1.000
_cell.length_c   1.000
_cell.angle_alpha   90.00
_cell.angle_beta   90.00
_cell.angle_gamma   90.00
#
_symmetry.space_group_name_H-M   'P 1'
#
loop_
_entity.id
_entity.type
_entity.pdbx_description
1 polymer ?
#
loop_
_entity_poly.entity_id
_entity_poly.type
_entity_poly.pdbx_seq_one_letter_code
_entity_poly.pdbx_strand_id
1 'polypeptide(L)'
;MLDVGGGGGSSVVESARAQQLAPCPTKAPDPKVEQAVQETARFAQEYHGDPAYVIQETMADPGLSQAQKDEYVARVVDLASGSDPSFRTEAGGLDDRARGELVTALEEIGVAYTGAATPELRDQVTAAMGRNVDSGRLGADQIYALVDPSKNAGSDGVRQLLSKVTDGALLQQVAFDLRNAASRNGYDINTQEGTRGVLALTAAADLAGMAAEHGFSAAANGIVAHVADQPDPAQLMQHMDRLPMNAYGTTPAGRGGFDAMASAVAGTDRSPDQAKVDKVFSAMVDMSGESGSLDRSAGLNDLGAYFDRHISRLNQEATYAGSWNDRGDASPPTPHHSLTERFMRNVMLNSEFDNRATTQSAISNEMTRLGKIVGAAPGALAPNEAQRTEAAMQFGTLLGSMQGAAADYVNSKTDSSEQKIENVRMITDLLTDQVLGKTGPLGEAFGGTLVDKFWEHLGSKATDAAEGDVNAAFEQLTSVGEAIDQAMTQSLRTSYPAQTADETKVNGPGIIADYETSVTTHRANPVE
;
A
#
# COMPACT_ATOMS: atom_id res chain seq x y z
N MET A 1 -15.58 53.49 20.40
CA MET A 1 -15.61 53.36 21.87
C MET A 1 -16.59 52.23 22.19
N LEU A 2 -16.15 51.25 22.99
CA LEU A 2 -16.83 50.02 23.46
C LEU A 2 -16.87 48.80 22.51
N ASP A 3 -15.76 48.06 22.54
CA ASP A 3 -15.58 46.67 23.01
C ASP A 3 -16.79 45.71 23.10
N VAL A 4 -16.69 44.53 22.46
CA VAL A 4 -17.18 43.21 22.95
C VAL A 4 -16.33 42.06 22.34
N GLY A 5 -15.62 41.34 23.23
CA GLY A 5 -15.08 39.94 23.25
C GLY A 5 -15.02 39.09 21.96
N GLY A 6 -13.92 38.37 21.66
CA GLY A 6 -13.30 37.28 22.45
C GLY A 6 -13.85 35.93 21.93
N GLY A 7 -13.14 35.04 21.24
CA GLY A 7 -11.82 34.47 21.54
C GLY A 7 -12.02 33.07 22.15
N GLY A 8 -11.93 32.00 21.37
CA GLY A 8 -12.02 30.63 21.89
C GLY A 8 -12.01 29.55 20.81
N GLY A 9 -11.00 28.67 20.84
CA GLY A 9 -10.96 27.46 20.02
C GLY A 9 -9.60 26.83 19.72
N SER A 10 -8.57 27.02 20.55
CA SER A 10 -7.25 26.37 20.41
C SER A 10 -6.88 25.60 21.68
N SER A 11 -7.72 24.65 22.11
CA SER A 11 -7.49 23.92 23.36
C SER A 11 -7.68 22.40 23.27
N VAL A 12 -7.88 21.82 22.07
CA VAL A 12 -8.06 20.36 21.94
C VAL A 12 -6.72 19.64 21.67
N VAL A 13 -5.69 20.36 21.22
CA VAL A 13 -4.38 19.77 20.88
C VAL A 13 -3.46 19.65 22.12
N GLU A 14 -3.69 20.43 23.17
CA GLU A 14 -2.78 20.51 24.32
C GLU A 14 -3.08 19.48 25.42
N SER A 15 -4.33 19.01 25.51
CA SER A 15 -4.75 18.02 26.51
C SER A 15 -4.34 16.57 26.19
N ALA A 16 -3.93 16.26 24.96
CA ALA A 16 -3.38 14.94 24.60
C ALA A 16 -1.88 14.79 24.97
N ARG A 17 -1.19 15.91 25.26
CA ARG A 17 0.22 15.92 25.65
C ARG A 17 0.46 15.50 27.11
N ALA A 18 -0.58 15.45 27.94
CA ALA A 18 -0.47 15.35 29.40
C ALA A 18 -0.74 13.95 29.99
N GLN A 19 -0.96 12.92 29.16
CA GLN A 19 -1.05 11.52 29.60
C GLN A 19 0.11 10.69 29.05
N GLN A 20 1.32 11.25 29.04
CA GLN A 20 2.52 10.42 29.14
C GLN A 20 2.47 9.77 30.53
N LEU A 21 2.22 8.47 30.58
CA LEU A 21 2.53 7.66 31.76
C LEU A 21 3.99 7.97 32.11
N ALA A 22 4.21 8.55 33.30
CA ALA A 22 5.55 8.72 33.83
C ALA A 22 6.26 7.36 33.76
N PRO A 23 7.55 7.32 33.34
CA PRO A 23 8.29 6.06 33.27
C PRO A 23 8.15 5.36 34.62
N CYS A 24 7.69 4.11 34.57
CA CYS A 24 7.54 3.28 35.75
C CYS A 24 8.88 3.29 36.50
N PRO A 25 8.93 3.59 37.82
CA PRO A 25 10.19 3.78 38.52
C PRO A 25 11.03 2.52 38.36
N THR A 26 12.14 2.66 37.65
CA THR A 26 13.06 1.58 37.33
C THR A 26 13.62 1.02 38.62
N LYS A 27 13.35 -0.26 38.85
CA LYS A 27 14.16 -1.11 39.74
C LYS A 27 15.62 -0.90 39.33
N ALA A 28 16.55 -0.85 40.29
CA ALA A 28 17.98 -0.76 39.96
C ALA A 28 18.32 -1.81 38.89
N PRO A 29 19.03 -1.43 37.80
CA PRO A 29 19.28 -2.32 36.69
C PRO A 29 19.95 -3.61 37.16
N ASP A 30 19.62 -4.72 36.52
CA ASP A 30 20.23 -6.00 36.88
C ASP A 30 21.74 -5.94 36.62
N PRO A 31 22.61 -6.30 37.60
CA PRO A 31 24.05 -6.20 37.44
C PRO A 31 24.60 -6.95 36.21
N LYS A 32 23.96 -8.05 35.79
CA LYS A 32 24.35 -8.76 34.57
C LYS A 32 24.02 -7.98 33.31
N VAL A 33 22.87 -7.31 33.29
CA VAL A 33 22.45 -6.45 32.18
C VAL A 33 23.37 -5.23 32.10
N GLU A 34 23.65 -4.61 33.24
CA GLU A 34 24.54 -3.44 33.30
C GLU A 34 25.96 -3.76 32.81
N GLN A 35 26.50 -4.93 33.17
CA GLN A 35 27.80 -5.39 32.67
C GLN A 35 27.78 -5.59 31.15
N ALA A 36 26.73 -6.22 30.59
CA ALA A 36 26.62 -6.43 29.15
C ALA A 36 26.47 -5.10 28.37
N VAL A 37 25.69 -4.15 28.93
CA VAL A 37 25.55 -2.79 28.36
C VAL A 37 26.90 -2.06 28.37
N GLN A 38 27.65 -2.12 29.48
CA GLN A 38 28.98 -1.52 29.58
C GLN A 38 29.96 -2.12 28.59
N GLU A 39 29.93 -3.44 28.38
CA GLU A 39 30.76 -4.11 27.39
C GLU A 39 30.44 -3.65 25.96
N THR A 40 29.15 -3.60 25.61
CA THR A 40 28.67 -3.10 24.32
C THR A 40 29.10 -1.64 24.09
N ALA A 41 28.90 -0.79 25.09
CA ALA A 41 29.31 0.62 25.06
C ALA A 41 30.83 0.80 24.88
N ARG A 42 31.64 -0.02 25.56
CA ARG A 42 33.09 0.00 25.45
C ARG A 42 33.56 -0.42 24.05
N PHE A 43 32.90 -1.41 23.43
CA PHE A 43 33.19 -1.80 22.05
C PHE A 43 32.93 -0.67 21.05
N ALA A 44 31.80 0.02 21.20
CA ALA A 44 31.48 1.20 20.40
C ALA A 44 32.49 2.35 20.63
N GLN A 45 32.90 2.59 21.89
CA GLN A 45 33.71 3.75 22.27
C GLN A 45 35.22 3.57 22.08
N GLU A 46 35.80 2.42 22.39
CA GLU A 46 37.26 2.24 22.50
C GLU A 46 37.86 1.34 21.43
N TYR A 47 37.19 0.23 21.11
CA TYR A 47 37.82 -0.82 20.28
C TYR A 47 37.65 -0.62 18.78
N HIS A 48 36.78 0.32 18.36
CA HIS A 48 36.27 0.34 16.97
C HIS A 48 35.79 -1.06 16.54
N GLY A 49 35.33 -1.86 17.51
CA GLY A 49 34.87 -3.21 17.27
C GLY A 49 33.40 -3.18 16.88
N ASP A 50 32.92 -4.31 16.36
CA ASP A 50 31.54 -4.49 15.90
C ASP A 50 30.59 -4.63 17.10
N PRO A 51 29.77 -3.60 17.45
CA PRO A 51 28.84 -3.71 18.57
C PRO A 51 27.70 -4.70 18.25
N ALA A 52 27.40 -4.98 16.98
CA ALA A 52 26.40 -5.97 16.60
C ALA A 52 26.83 -7.39 17.02
N TYR A 53 28.14 -7.68 16.97
CA TYR A 53 28.69 -8.92 17.52
C TYR A 53 28.44 -9.07 19.02
N VAL A 54 28.66 -8.02 19.81
CA VAL A 54 28.41 -8.06 21.27
C VAL A 54 26.92 -8.22 21.58
N ILE A 55 26.07 -7.55 20.79
CA ILE A 55 24.61 -7.74 20.86
C ILE A 55 24.26 -9.19 20.55
N GLN A 56 24.86 -9.80 19.52
CA GLN A 56 24.65 -11.20 19.19
C GLN A 56 25.00 -12.13 20.36
N GLU A 57 26.20 -11.98 20.94
CA GLU A 57 26.65 -12.83 22.05
C GLU A 57 25.73 -12.68 23.27
N THR A 58 25.33 -11.44 23.59
CA THR A 58 24.43 -11.16 24.72
C THR A 58 23.03 -11.76 24.50
N MET A 59 22.48 -11.62 23.29
CA MET A 59 21.18 -12.17 22.94
C MET A 59 21.20 -13.71 22.89
N ALA A 60 22.35 -14.31 22.59
CA ALA A 60 22.54 -15.76 22.62
C ALA A 60 22.79 -16.34 24.02
N ASP A 61 23.14 -15.54 25.03
CA ASP A 61 23.50 -16.02 26.37
C ASP A 61 22.31 -16.77 27.04
N PRO A 62 22.43 -18.08 27.35
CA PRO A 62 21.40 -18.83 28.09
C PRO A 62 21.33 -18.45 29.57
N GLY A 63 22.34 -17.75 30.10
CA GLY A 63 22.41 -17.22 31.45
C GLY A 63 21.60 -15.96 31.69
N LEU A 64 21.05 -15.36 30.63
CA LEU A 64 20.13 -14.22 30.66
C LEU A 64 18.68 -14.68 30.38
N SER A 65 17.77 -14.28 31.27
CA SER A 65 16.33 -14.42 31.07
C SER A 65 15.83 -13.49 29.96
N GLN A 66 14.66 -13.77 29.39
CA GLN A 66 14.06 -12.90 28.36
C GLN A 66 13.88 -11.46 28.84
N ALA A 67 13.45 -11.26 30.09
CA ALA A 67 13.28 -9.91 30.65
C ALA A 67 14.60 -9.14 30.76
N GLN A 68 15.72 -9.84 31.02
CA GLN A 68 17.05 -9.24 31.05
C GLN A 68 17.54 -8.90 29.63
N LYS A 69 17.25 -9.74 28.63
CA LYS A 69 17.55 -9.45 27.22
C LYS A 69 16.76 -8.25 26.71
N ASP A 70 15.49 -8.14 27.10
CA ASP A 70 14.65 -7.00 26.77
C ASP A 70 15.19 -5.71 27.42
N GLU A 71 15.55 -5.77 28.72
CA GLU A 71 16.19 -4.64 29.41
C GLU A 71 17.52 -4.23 28.76
N TYR A 72 18.35 -5.20 28.36
CA TYR A 72 19.59 -4.96 27.63
C TYR A 72 19.34 -4.19 26.32
N VAL A 73 18.41 -4.64 25.48
CA VAL A 73 18.08 -3.97 24.21
C VAL A 73 17.57 -2.54 24.46
N ALA A 74 16.70 -2.33 25.46
CA ALA A 74 16.21 -1.00 25.80
C ALA A 74 17.35 -0.05 26.18
N ARG A 75 18.30 -0.53 26.99
CA ARG A 75 19.48 0.25 27.40
C ARG A 75 20.41 0.56 26.23
N VAL A 76 20.65 -0.39 25.33
CA VAL A 76 21.44 -0.14 24.12
C VAL A 76 20.79 0.95 23.26
N VAL A 77 19.46 0.93 23.12
CA VAL A 77 18.70 1.99 22.42
C VAL A 77 18.78 3.33 23.15
N ASP A 78 18.70 3.37 24.47
CA ASP A 78 18.86 4.61 25.23
C ASP A 78 20.26 5.24 25.03
N LEU A 79 21.31 4.40 24.99
CA LEU A 79 22.65 4.86 24.66
C LEU A 79 22.75 5.38 23.22
N ALA A 80 22.22 4.62 22.25
CA ALA A 80 22.26 4.97 20.84
C ALA A 80 21.50 6.27 20.53
N SER A 81 20.32 6.45 21.12
CA SER A 81 19.49 7.64 20.95
C SER A 81 20.04 8.88 21.69
N GLY A 82 20.87 8.66 22.71
CA GLY A 82 21.40 9.70 23.59
C GLY A 82 20.40 10.17 24.66
N SER A 83 19.33 9.40 24.89
CA SER A 83 18.31 9.67 25.93
C SER A 83 18.86 9.47 27.35
N ASP A 84 19.94 8.70 27.52
CA ASP A 84 20.68 8.58 28.78
C ASP A 84 21.99 9.41 28.76
N PRO A 85 21.93 10.72 29.07
CA PRO A 85 23.12 11.55 29.20
C PRO A 85 23.92 11.27 30.47
N SER A 86 23.39 10.44 31.38
CA SER A 86 24.01 10.13 32.67
C SER A 86 24.95 8.93 32.61
N PHE A 87 24.88 8.12 31.55
CA PHE A 87 25.78 7.00 31.33
C PHE A 87 27.24 7.45 31.21
N ARG A 88 28.12 6.77 31.95
CA ARG A 88 29.56 7.02 32.02
C ARG A 88 30.30 5.70 31.91
N THR A 89 31.29 5.63 31.03
CA THR A 89 32.33 4.60 31.01
C THR A 89 33.58 5.11 31.74
N GLU A 90 34.59 4.24 31.90
CA GLU A 90 35.91 4.63 32.42
C GLU A 90 36.58 5.72 31.55
N ALA A 91 36.20 5.83 30.28
CA ALA A 91 36.67 6.85 29.35
C ALA A 91 35.84 8.15 29.34
N GLY A 92 34.73 8.24 30.10
CA GLY A 92 33.86 9.42 30.17
C GLY A 92 32.42 9.14 29.70
N GLY A 93 31.70 10.17 29.23
CA GLY A 93 30.39 9.94 28.59
C GLY A 93 30.55 9.32 27.19
N LEU A 94 29.51 8.66 26.67
CA LEU A 94 29.51 8.26 25.25
C LEU A 94 29.53 9.51 24.36
N ASP A 95 30.46 9.55 23.41
CA ASP A 95 30.51 10.59 22.38
C ASP A 95 29.57 10.29 21.21
N ASP A 96 29.32 11.29 20.35
CA ASP A 96 28.38 11.14 19.23
C ASP A 96 28.84 10.08 18.21
N ARG A 97 30.15 9.83 18.13
CA ARG A 97 30.70 8.75 17.29
C ARG A 97 30.27 7.39 17.82
N ALA A 98 30.49 7.10 19.09
CA ALA A 98 30.12 5.83 19.70
C ALA A 98 28.60 5.58 19.64
N ARG A 99 27.79 6.65 19.77
CA ARG A 99 26.34 6.55 19.54
C ARG A 99 26.01 6.16 18.09
N GLY A 100 26.71 6.78 17.14
CA GLY A 100 26.65 6.40 15.73
C GLY A 100 26.96 4.92 15.49
N GLU A 101 28.01 4.38 16.11
CA GLU A 101 28.36 2.94 16.01
C GLU A 101 27.25 2.03 16.55
N LEU A 102 26.58 2.42 17.65
CA LEU A 102 25.44 1.66 18.19
C LEU A 102 24.22 1.69 17.25
N VAL A 103 23.96 2.84 16.62
CA VAL A 103 22.91 2.97 15.60
C VAL A 103 23.25 2.10 14.39
N THR A 104 24.49 2.14 13.91
CA THR A 104 25.00 1.28 12.83
C THR A 104 24.85 -0.19 13.18
N ALA A 105 25.16 -0.60 14.41
CA ALA A 105 24.99 -1.99 14.84
C ALA A 105 23.52 -2.46 14.79
N LEU A 106 22.58 -1.62 15.23
CA LEU A 106 21.15 -1.92 15.12
C LEU A 106 20.70 -2.00 13.67
N GLU A 107 21.22 -1.10 12.83
CA GLU A 107 20.98 -1.11 11.40
C GLU A 107 21.47 -2.41 10.74
N GLU A 108 22.71 -2.83 11.04
CA GLU A 108 23.29 -4.08 10.54
C GLU A 108 22.45 -5.29 10.93
N ILE A 109 22.06 -5.42 12.19
CA ILE A 109 21.20 -6.52 12.65
C ILE A 109 19.89 -6.55 11.84
N GLY A 110 19.34 -5.38 11.53
CA GLY A 110 18.13 -5.23 10.73
C GLY A 110 18.30 -5.59 9.25
N VAL A 111 19.45 -5.32 8.62
CA VAL A 111 19.61 -5.47 7.15
C VAL A 111 20.75 -6.38 6.68
N ALA A 112 21.96 -6.27 7.23
CA ALA A 112 23.18 -6.74 6.56
C ALA A 112 24.15 -7.56 7.44
N TYR A 113 23.82 -7.83 8.69
CA TYR A 113 24.72 -8.53 9.61
C TYR A 113 25.03 -9.95 9.09
N THR A 114 26.29 -10.33 8.98
CA THR A 114 26.69 -11.57 8.29
C THR A 114 27.01 -12.69 9.28
N GLY A 115 26.25 -13.79 9.21
CA GLY A 115 26.43 -14.96 10.07
C GLY A 115 25.28 -15.97 9.95
N ALA A 116 25.53 -17.23 10.31
CA ALA A 116 24.48 -18.27 10.27
C ALA A 116 23.34 -18.03 11.29
N ALA A 117 23.55 -17.13 12.26
CA ALA A 117 22.59 -16.79 13.31
C ALA A 117 21.91 -15.41 13.10
N THR A 118 22.13 -14.75 11.96
CA THR A 118 21.60 -13.40 11.69
C THR A 118 20.07 -13.34 11.72
N PRO A 119 19.32 -14.26 11.08
CA PRO A 119 17.85 -14.21 11.14
C PRO A 119 17.33 -14.35 12.57
N GLU A 120 17.90 -15.26 13.36
CA GLU A 120 17.52 -15.47 14.75
C GLU A 120 17.83 -14.26 15.62
N LEU A 121 18.98 -13.62 15.42
CA LEU A 121 19.33 -12.39 16.13
C LEU A 121 18.34 -11.27 15.79
N ARG A 122 18.07 -11.06 14.50
CA ARG A 122 17.10 -10.06 14.03
C ARG A 122 15.74 -10.30 14.66
N ASP A 123 15.26 -11.54 14.67
CA ASP A 123 13.97 -11.89 15.27
C ASP A 123 13.91 -11.60 16.77
N GLN A 124 14.99 -11.93 17.49
CA GLN A 124 15.08 -11.67 18.92
C GLN A 124 15.11 -10.17 19.23
N VAL A 125 15.91 -9.39 18.50
CA VAL A 125 15.99 -7.93 18.69
C VAL A 125 14.68 -7.26 18.27
N THR A 126 14.09 -7.64 17.15
CA THR A 126 12.77 -7.13 16.70
C THR A 126 11.70 -7.39 17.76
N ALA A 127 11.66 -8.60 18.31
CA ALA A 127 10.70 -8.94 19.36
C ALA A 127 10.96 -8.19 20.68
N ALA A 128 12.23 -7.94 21.03
CA ALA A 128 12.61 -7.14 22.18
C ALA A 128 12.23 -5.66 22.00
N MET A 129 12.48 -5.08 20.82
CA MET A 129 12.03 -3.72 20.45
C MET A 129 10.52 -3.59 20.63
N GLY A 130 9.74 -4.50 20.04
CA GLY A 130 8.28 -4.54 20.20
C GLY A 130 7.85 -4.53 21.67
N ARG A 131 8.34 -5.49 22.48
CA ARG A 131 8.01 -5.56 23.92
C ARG A 131 8.44 -4.32 24.71
N ASN A 132 9.58 -3.72 24.38
CA ASN A 132 10.09 -2.55 25.08
C ASN A 132 9.30 -1.27 24.77
N VAL A 133 8.89 -1.08 23.52
CA VAL A 133 8.02 0.03 23.14
C VAL A 133 6.62 -0.18 23.74
N ASP A 134 6.03 -1.36 23.57
CA ASP A 134 4.68 -1.67 24.04
C ASP A 134 4.54 -1.62 25.58
N SER A 135 5.64 -1.86 26.32
CA SER A 135 5.68 -1.71 27.78
C SER A 135 6.01 -0.29 28.26
N GLY A 136 6.26 0.65 27.35
CA GLY A 136 6.61 2.03 27.66
C GLY A 136 8.05 2.22 28.16
N ARG A 137 8.93 1.23 28.00
CA ARG A 137 10.37 1.37 28.31
C ARG A 137 11.09 2.23 27.27
N LEU A 138 10.69 2.13 26.02
CA LEU A 138 11.17 2.98 24.92
C LEU A 138 10.05 3.92 24.47
N GLY A 139 10.37 5.22 24.38
CA GLY A 139 9.43 6.27 23.97
C GLY A 139 9.67 6.77 22.55
N ALA A 140 8.77 7.64 22.09
CA ALA A 140 8.82 8.24 20.77
C ALA A 140 10.15 8.95 20.48
N ASP A 141 10.74 9.64 21.47
CA ASP A 141 12.00 10.37 21.29
C ASP A 141 13.18 9.43 21.00
N GLN A 142 13.25 8.27 21.70
CA GLN A 142 14.26 7.26 21.42
C GLN A 142 14.08 6.69 20.02
N ILE A 143 12.85 6.32 19.66
CA ILE A 143 12.56 5.74 18.34
C ILE A 143 12.86 6.74 17.23
N TYR A 144 12.40 7.99 17.35
CA TYR A 144 12.70 9.07 16.40
C TYR A 144 14.21 9.23 16.20
N ALA A 145 14.99 9.24 17.28
CA ALA A 145 16.44 9.41 17.18
C ALA A 145 17.15 8.28 16.41
N LEU A 146 16.61 7.06 16.42
CA LEU A 146 17.18 5.93 15.67
C LEU A 146 16.87 5.97 14.17
N VAL A 147 15.76 6.61 13.78
CA VAL A 147 15.29 6.70 12.38
C VAL A 147 15.48 8.09 11.75
N ASP A 148 15.98 9.07 12.52
CA ASP A 148 16.26 10.42 12.04
C ASP A 148 17.38 10.41 10.99
N PRO A 149 17.14 10.80 9.72
CA PRO A 149 18.15 10.76 8.66
C PRO A 149 19.35 11.67 8.87
N SER A 150 19.28 12.61 9.82
CA SER A 150 20.44 13.41 10.21
C SER A 150 21.48 12.60 11.00
N LYS A 151 21.05 11.51 11.65
CA LYS A 151 21.87 10.59 12.44
C LYS A 151 22.02 9.23 11.76
N ASN A 152 20.93 8.73 11.17
CA ASN A 152 20.82 7.46 10.48
C ASN A 152 20.16 7.66 9.12
N ALA A 153 20.94 8.12 8.14
CA ALA A 153 20.44 8.26 6.76
C ALA A 153 19.95 6.92 6.17
N GLY A 154 20.39 5.82 6.75
CA GLY A 154 20.16 4.47 6.28
C GLY A 154 19.18 3.64 7.10
N SER A 155 18.12 4.21 7.66
CA SER A 155 17.31 3.61 8.75
C SER A 155 16.47 2.35 8.46
N ASP A 156 16.68 1.66 7.34
CA ASP A 156 15.89 0.48 6.94
C ASP A 156 15.87 -0.64 7.97
N GLY A 157 17.04 -0.95 8.52
CA GLY A 157 17.25 -2.01 9.49
C GLY A 157 16.60 -1.67 10.80
N VAL A 158 16.77 -0.44 11.28
CA VAL A 158 16.04 0.05 12.45
C VAL A 158 14.53 -0.05 12.22
N ARG A 159 14.01 0.41 11.07
CA ARG A 159 12.58 0.29 10.73
C ARG A 159 12.14 -1.18 10.68
N GLN A 160 12.97 -2.07 10.16
CA GLN A 160 12.72 -3.51 10.18
C GLN A 160 12.63 -4.07 11.61
N LEU A 161 13.49 -3.60 12.52
CA LEU A 161 13.44 -3.99 13.94
C LEU A 161 12.20 -3.44 14.66
N LEU A 162 11.53 -2.41 14.12
CA LEU A 162 10.28 -1.87 14.65
C LEU A 162 9.03 -2.63 14.18
N SER A 163 9.16 -3.58 13.25
CA SER A 163 8.03 -4.30 12.62
C SER A 163 7.13 -5.11 13.57
N LYS A 164 7.53 -5.32 14.84
CA LYS A 164 6.71 -5.99 15.87
C LYS A 164 6.21 -5.04 16.96
N VAL A 165 6.39 -3.73 16.80
CA VAL A 165 5.83 -2.72 17.72
C VAL A 165 4.33 -2.64 17.50
N THR A 166 3.54 -2.78 18.56
CA THR A 166 2.07 -2.72 18.48
C THR A 166 1.49 -1.42 19.02
N ASP A 167 2.31 -0.59 19.68
CA ASP A 167 1.95 0.79 20.05
C ASP A 167 1.88 1.70 18.81
N GLY A 168 0.75 1.61 18.10
CA GLY A 168 0.49 2.44 16.93
C GLY A 168 0.38 3.94 17.24
N ALA A 169 0.05 4.33 18.47
CA ALA A 169 0.01 5.75 18.85
C ALA A 169 1.42 6.36 18.87
N LEU A 170 2.39 5.63 19.42
CA LEU A 170 3.79 6.01 19.43
C LEU A 170 4.38 6.06 18.01
N LEU A 171 4.14 5.02 17.20
CA LEU A 171 4.59 4.99 15.80
C LEU A 171 4.01 6.17 14.99
N GLN A 172 2.71 6.45 15.17
CA GLN A 172 2.05 7.59 14.54
C GLN A 172 2.67 8.94 14.94
N GLN A 173 3.04 9.10 16.21
CA GLN A 173 3.72 10.31 16.68
C GLN A 173 5.07 10.49 15.98
N VAL A 174 5.90 9.45 15.96
CA VAL A 174 7.22 9.48 15.30
C VAL A 174 7.08 9.78 13.81
N ALA A 175 6.10 9.16 13.14
CA ALA A 175 5.81 9.42 11.73
C ALA A 175 5.46 10.90 11.47
N PHE A 176 4.67 11.54 12.34
CA PHE A 176 4.39 12.97 12.21
C PHE A 176 5.64 13.84 12.41
N ASP A 177 6.47 13.51 13.39
CA ASP A 177 7.71 14.25 13.66
C ASP A 177 8.68 14.15 12.47
N LEU A 178 8.81 12.97 11.88
CA LEU A 178 9.60 12.74 10.65
C LEU A 178 9.03 13.47 9.44
N ARG A 179 7.70 13.44 9.23
CA ARG A 179 7.07 14.22 8.14
C ARG A 179 7.34 15.72 8.31
N ASN A 180 7.27 16.23 9.54
CA ASN A 180 7.56 17.64 9.83
C ASN A 180 9.05 17.95 9.59
N ALA A 181 9.96 17.04 9.95
CA ALA A 181 11.39 17.16 9.63
C ALA A 181 11.64 17.15 8.11
N ALA A 182 10.96 16.26 7.39
CA ALA A 182 11.00 16.16 5.94
C ALA A 182 10.61 17.48 5.28
N SER A 183 9.47 18.06 5.69
CA SER A 183 9.00 19.34 5.17
C SER A 183 9.95 20.50 5.48
N ARG A 184 10.66 20.48 6.61
CA ARG A 184 11.67 21.51 6.95
C ARG A 184 12.93 21.40 6.11
N ASN A 185 13.33 20.18 5.79
CA ASN A 185 14.54 19.89 5.02
C ASN A 185 14.34 20.06 3.50
N GLY A 186 13.09 19.97 3.03
CA GLY A 186 12.74 20.05 1.61
C GLY A 186 12.97 18.71 0.87
N TYR A 187 12.78 18.71 -0.45
CA TYR A 187 12.78 17.49 -1.27
C TYR A 187 13.69 17.53 -2.48
N ASP A 188 14.52 18.58 -2.61
CA ASP A 188 15.50 18.67 -3.70
C ASP A 188 16.66 17.69 -3.46
N ILE A 189 16.60 16.53 -4.11
CA ILE A 189 17.61 15.47 -3.99
C ILE A 189 19.02 15.91 -4.41
N ASN A 190 19.16 17.05 -5.10
CA ASN A 190 20.47 17.60 -5.45
C ASN A 190 21.14 18.31 -4.27
N THR A 191 20.42 18.48 -3.14
CA THR A 191 20.93 19.05 -1.89
C THR A 191 21.01 17.99 -0.81
N GLN A 192 21.93 18.17 0.14
CA GLN A 192 22.07 17.27 1.28
C GLN A 192 20.82 17.30 2.17
N GLU A 193 20.29 18.50 2.42
CA GLU A 193 19.05 18.71 3.16
C GLU A 193 17.87 18.05 2.45
N GLY A 194 17.70 18.28 1.14
CA GLY A 194 16.58 17.68 0.41
C GLY A 194 16.66 16.15 0.35
N THR A 195 17.86 15.57 0.23
CA THR A 195 18.05 14.11 0.37
C THR A 195 17.60 13.62 1.74
N ARG A 196 17.99 14.30 2.83
CA ARG A 196 17.52 13.97 4.18
C ARG A 196 16.01 14.13 4.33
N GLY A 197 15.42 15.10 3.64
CA GLY A 197 13.97 15.30 3.68
C GLY A 197 13.21 14.19 2.98
N VAL A 198 13.68 13.70 1.83
CA VAL A 198 13.10 12.52 1.17
C VAL A 198 13.24 11.26 2.03
N LEU A 199 14.43 11.02 2.62
CA LEU A 199 14.64 9.88 3.54
C LEU A 199 13.73 9.95 4.78
N ALA A 200 13.54 11.14 5.34
CA ALA A 200 12.64 11.36 6.48
C ALA A 200 11.19 11.07 6.10
N LEU A 201 10.78 11.47 4.90
CA LEU A 201 9.43 11.21 4.40
C LEU A 201 9.18 9.73 4.17
N THR A 202 10.16 8.99 3.66
CA THR A 202 10.08 7.53 3.54
C THR A 202 9.91 6.88 4.91
N ALA A 203 10.80 7.20 5.86
CA ALA A 203 10.73 6.62 7.21
C ALA A 203 9.38 6.96 7.88
N ALA A 204 8.86 8.17 7.65
CA ALA A 204 7.54 8.56 8.09
C ALA A 204 6.44 7.67 7.47
N ALA A 205 6.48 7.44 6.16
CA ALA A 205 5.47 6.66 5.44
C ALA A 205 5.42 5.21 5.93
N ASP A 206 6.58 4.58 6.11
CA ASP A 206 6.68 3.20 6.61
C ASP A 206 6.14 3.07 8.04
N LEU A 207 6.56 3.96 8.96
CA LEU A 207 6.07 3.96 10.34
C LEU A 207 4.57 4.29 10.41
N ALA A 208 4.05 5.10 9.50
CA ALA A 208 2.63 5.38 9.40
C ALA A 208 1.82 4.18 8.90
N GLY A 209 2.38 3.40 7.97
CA GLY A 209 1.85 2.10 7.56
C GLY A 209 1.73 1.14 8.74
N MET A 210 2.84 0.93 9.46
CA MET A 210 2.87 0.11 10.68
C MET A 210 1.87 0.60 11.74
N ALA A 211 1.77 1.92 11.95
CA ALA A 211 0.79 2.49 12.88
C ALA A 211 -0.66 2.19 12.46
N ALA A 212 -0.94 2.26 11.15
CA ALA A 212 -2.27 2.01 10.61
C ALA A 212 -2.70 0.54 10.73
N GLU A 213 -1.79 -0.42 10.64
CA GLU A 213 -2.05 -1.85 10.93
C GLU A 213 -2.59 -2.06 12.35
N HIS A 214 -2.21 -1.18 13.28
CA HIS A 214 -2.69 -1.16 14.67
C HIS A 214 -3.84 -0.17 14.93
N GLY A 215 -4.47 0.34 13.87
CA GLY A 215 -5.66 1.19 13.94
C GLY A 215 -5.39 2.70 14.03
N PHE A 216 -4.14 3.15 13.87
CA PHE A 216 -3.74 4.56 13.95
C PHE A 216 -3.42 5.13 12.56
N SER A 217 -4.45 5.48 11.80
CA SER A 217 -4.33 5.93 10.41
C SER A 217 -4.07 7.43 10.21
N ALA A 218 -4.00 8.24 11.27
CA ALA A 218 -3.92 9.69 11.09
C ALA A 218 -2.59 10.14 10.45
N ALA A 219 -1.47 9.47 10.79
CA ALA A 219 -0.20 9.74 10.13
C ALA A 219 -0.21 9.30 8.66
N ALA A 220 -0.77 8.13 8.36
CA ALA A 220 -0.89 7.62 6.99
C ALA A 220 -1.67 8.62 6.13
N ASN A 221 -2.85 9.04 6.59
CA ASN A 221 -3.64 10.10 5.93
C ASN A 221 -2.84 11.39 5.76
N GLY A 222 -2.15 11.83 6.81
CA GLY A 222 -1.39 13.07 6.82
C GLY A 222 -0.13 13.07 5.95
N ILE A 223 0.47 11.90 5.69
CA ILE A 223 1.65 11.75 4.82
C ILE A 223 1.22 11.63 3.37
N VAL A 224 0.21 10.80 3.09
CA VAL A 224 -0.32 10.64 1.73
C VAL A 224 -0.89 11.97 1.22
N ALA A 225 -1.65 12.69 2.04
CA ALA A 225 -2.13 14.04 1.68
C ALA A 225 -0.97 15.02 1.44
N HIS A 226 0.08 14.95 2.26
CA HIS A 226 1.26 15.80 2.11
C HIS A 226 2.02 15.53 0.81
N VAL A 227 2.16 14.26 0.41
CA VAL A 227 2.75 13.87 -0.89
C VAL A 227 1.87 14.35 -2.04
N ALA A 228 0.54 14.15 -1.94
CA ALA A 228 -0.40 14.55 -2.98
C ALA A 228 -0.41 16.06 -3.27
N ASP A 229 -0.13 16.87 -2.24
CA ASP A 229 -0.05 18.34 -2.27
C ASP A 229 1.27 18.88 -2.84
N GLN A 230 2.26 18.01 -3.08
CA GLN A 230 3.50 18.44 -3.72
C GLN A 230 3.26 18.83 -5.18
N PRO A 231 4.06 19.76 -5.75
CA PRO A 231 3.93 20.18 -7.14
C PRO A 231 4.03 19.02 -8.13
N ASP A 232 4.92 18.06 -7.86
CA ASP A 232 5.09 16.82 -8.63
C ASP A 232 5.17 15.60 -7.68
N PRO A 233 4.01 15.01 -7.31
CA PRO A 233 3.97 13.86 -6.42
C PRO A 233 4.64 12.61 -7.02
N ALA A 234 4.57 12.42 -8.34
CA ALA A 234 5.16 11.27 -9.01
C ALA A 234 6.69 11.34 -8.96
N GLN A 235 7.27 12.52 -9.24
CA GLN A 235 8.71 12.73 -9.11
C GLN A 235 9.18 12.54 -7.67
N LEU A 236 8.44 13.03 -6.67
CA LEU A 236 8.79 12.81 -5.27
C LEU A 236 8.78 11.32 -4.91
N MET A 237 7.76 10.58 -5.32
CA MET A 237 7.72 9.12 -5.07
C MET A 237 8.85 8.39 -5.80
N GLN A 238 9.21 8.80 -7.02
CA GLN A 238 10.39 8.26 -7.71
C GLN A 238 11.69 8.58 -6.94
N HIS A 239 11.80 9.75 -6.31
CA HIS A 239 12.92 10.07 -5.44
C HIS A 239 12.94 9.20 -4.18
N MET A 240 11.78 9.00 -3.55
CA MET A 240 11.65 8.09 -2.42
C MET A 240 12.09 6.68 -2.82
N ASP A 241 11.65 6.16 -3.96
CA ASP A 241 11.98 4.81 -4.43
C ASP A 241 13.46 4.65 -4.85
N ARG A 242 14.07 5.69 -5.44
CA ARG A 242 15.46 5.63 -5.93
C ARG A 242 16.53 5.81 -4.87
N LEU A 243 16.25 6.55 -3.80
CA LEU A 243 17.27 6.83 -2.81
C LEU A 243 17.60 5.56 -2.04
N PRO A 244 18.88 5.12 -2.02
CA PRO A 244 19.27 3.96 -1.24
C PRO A 244 19.00 4.25 0.23
N MET A 245 18.25 3.36 0.86
CA MET A 245 17.72 3.60 2.20
C MET A 245 18.56 2.96 3.30
N ASN A 246 19.69 2.33 2.95
CA ASN A 246 20.74 1.94 3.87
C ASN A 246 22.14 2.02 3.25
N ALA A 247 23.15 2.01 4.12
CA ALA A 247 24.56 2.11 3.75
C ALA A 247 25.12 0.85 3.07
N TYR A 248 24.36 -0.25 3.05
CA TYR A 248 24.81 -1.58 2.62
C TYR A 248 24.33 -1.96 1.22
N GLY A 249 23.51 -1.10 0.59
CA GLY A 249 23.02 -1.31 -0.77
C GLY A 249 21.95 -2.39 -0.91
N THR A 250 21.36 -2.85 0.20
CA THR A 250 20.33 -3.91 0.23
C THR A 250 19.19 -3.52 1.16
N THR A 251 18.05 -3.07 0.62
CA THR A 251 16.87 -2.75 1.44
C THR A 251 16.09 -4.02 1.79
N PRO A 252 15.68 -4.23 3.06
CA PRO A 252 14.80 -5.33 3.41
C PRO A 252 13.50 -5.25 2.62
N ALA A 253 12.96 -6.41 2.25
CA ALA A 253 11.65 -6.50 1.60
C ALA A 253 10.59 -5.75 2.43
N GLY A 254 9.79 -4.91 1.76
CA GLY A 254 8.75 -4.12 2.42
C GLY A 254 9.20 -2.83 3.08
N ARG A 255 10.47 -2.42 2.93
CA ARG A 255 11.00 -1.17 3.53
C ARG A 255 11.45 -0.11 2.54
N GLY A 256 11.45 -0.45 1.24
CA GLY A 256 11.79 0.48 0.17
C GLY A 256 10.83 1.66 0.08
N GLY A 257 11.19 2.67 -0.72
CA GLY A 257 10.37 3.88 -0.86
C GLY A 257 9.00 3.61 -1.45
N PHE A 258 8.96 2.71 -2.44
CA PHE A 258 7.70 2.21 -2.97
C PHE A 258 6.89 1.49 -1.90
N ASP A 259 7.46 0.51 -1.19
CA ASP A 259 6.73 -0.26 -0.17
C ASP A 259 6.22 0.62 0.98
N ALA A 260 7.06 1.55 1.47
CA ALA A 260 6.70 2.48 2.54
C ALA A 260 5.50 3.35 2.17
N MET A 261 5.46 3.87 0.94
CA MET A 261 4.32 4.64 0.46
C MET A 261 3.09 3.76 0.20
N ALA A 262 3.27 2.53 -0.27
CA ALA A 262 2.17 1.60 -0.51
C ALA A 262 1.49 1.23 0.80
N SER A 263 2.29 0.93 1.83
CA SER A 263 1.82 0.65 3.19
C SER A 263 1.08 1.85 3.79
N ALA A 264 1.62 3.07 3.62
CA ALA A 264 0.94 4.29 4.01
C ALA A 264 -0.41 4.46 3.30
N VAL A 265 -0.49 4.22 1.98
CA VAL A 265 -1.75 4.26 1.21
C VAL A 265 -2.73 3.21 1.71
N ALA A 266 -2.30 1.96 1.92
CA ALA A 266 -3.12 0.89 2.46
C ALA A 266 -3.66 1.20 3.88
N GLY A 267 -2.99 2.07 4.63
CA GLY A 267 -3.43 2.57 5.93
C GLY A 267 -4.55 3.62 5.90
N THR A 268 -5.05 4.05 4.74
CA THR A 268 -5.95 5.22 4.59
C THR A 268 -7.44 4.90 4.35
N ASP A 269 -7.93 3.73 4.77
CA ASP A 269 -9.28 3.20 4.50
C ASP A 269 -10.48 4.17 4.60
N ARG A 270 -10.39 5.22 5.42
CA ARG A 270 -11.45 6.24 5.58
C ARG A 270 -10.86 7.65 5.67
N SER A 271 -9.95 7.96 4.74
CA SER A 271 -9.35 9.29 4.69
C SER A 271 -10.39 10.39 4.46
N PRO A 272 -10.35 11.50 5.21
CA PRO A 272 -11.14 12.70 4.89
C PRO A 272 -10.72 13.32 3.55
N ASP A 273 -9.51 13.04 3.07
CA ASP A 273 -8.91 13.56 1.83
C ASP A 273 -8.82 12.47 0.74
N GLN A 274 -9.87 11.68 0.58
CA GLN A 274 -9.86 10.48 -0.27
C GLN A 274 -9.37 10.73 -1.71
N ALA A 275 -9.71 11.87 -2.31
CA ALA A 275 -9.25 12.23 -3.66
C ALA A 275 -7.72 12.38 -3.75
N LYS A 276 -7.08 12.89 -2.69
CA LYS A 276 -5.61 13.00 -2.61
C LYS A 276 -4.97 11.63 -2.47
N VAL A 277 -5.55 10.77 -1.66
CA VAL A 277 -5.11 9.37 -1.52
C VAL A 277 -5.20 8.65 -2.85
N ASP A 278 -6.33 8.76 -3.52
CA ASP A 278 -6.59 8.15 -4.81
C ASP A 278 -5.62 8.62 -5.91
N LYS A 279 -5.21 9.90 -5.87
CA LYS A 279 -4.17 10.45 -6.76
C LYS A 279 -2.80 9.81 -6.50
N VAL A 280 -2.41 9.65 -5.23
CA VAL A 280 -1.14 8.99 -4.86
C VAL A 280 -1.18 7.51 -5.24
N PHE A 281 -2.25 6.80 -4.89
CA PHE A 281 -2.49 5.41 -5.30
C PHE A 281 -2.34 5.24 -6.82
N SER A 282 -3.00 6.09 -7.62
CA SER A 282 -2.89 6.02 -9.07
C SER A 282 -1.46 6.17 -9.57
N ALA A 283 -0.68 7.11 -9.02
CA ALA A 283 0.70 7.31 -9.43
C ALA A 283 1.60 6.14 -9.00
N MET A 284 1.30 5.49 -7.86
CA MET A 284 1.99 4.27 -7.46
C MET A 284 1.69 3.07 -8.37
N VAL A 285 0.44 2.94 -8.82
CA VAL A 285 0.05 1.93 -9.82
C VAL A 285 0.84 2.11 -11.12
N ASP A 286 1.03 3.36 -11.57
CA ASP A 286 1.84 3.63 -12.76
C ASP A 286 3.32 3.24 -12.54
N MET A 287 3.89 3.60 -11.40
CA MET A 287 5.28 3.27 -11.04
C MET A 287 5.53 1.76 -10.87
N SER A 288 4.49 0.98 -10.58
CA SER A 288 4.58 -0.47 -10.35
C SER A 288 5.10 -1.22 -11.58
N GLY A 289 4.86 -0.70 -12.79
CA GLY A 289 5.31 -1.28 -14.06
C GLY A 289 6.73 -0.90 -14.48
N GLU A 290 7.43 -0.03 -13.72
CA GLU A 290 8.67 0.64 -14.21
C GLU A 290 10.00 0.07 -13.65
N SER A 291 10.01 -0.93 -12.77
CA SER A 291 11.27 -1.42 -12.16
C SER A 291 11.35 -2.95 -12.06
N GLY A 292 12.50 -3.50 -12.48
CA GLY A 292 12.83 -4.92 -12.35
C GLY A 292 14.07 -5.20 -11.48
N SER A 293 14.49 -4.27 -10.61
CA SER A 293 15.72 -4.39 -9.82
C SER A 293 15.52 -4.44 -8.30
N LEU A 294 14.30 -4.23 -7.80
CA LEU A 294 13.96 -4.26 -6.38
C LEU A 294 12.73 -5.15 -6.18
N ASP A 295 12.76 -6.00 -5.15
CA ASP A 295 11.59 -6.78 -4.72
C ASP A 295 10.54 -5.81 -4.15
N ARG A 296 9.42 -5.66 -4.87
CA ARG A 296 8.29 -4.80 -4.51
C ARG A 296 7.07 -5.61 -4.06
N SER A 297 7.22 -6.91 -3.81
CA SER A 297 6.10 -7.80 -3.50
C SER A 297 5.21 -7.29 -2.37
N ALA A 298 5.81 -6.81 -1.28
CA ALA A 298 5.10 -6.22 -0.14
C ALA A 298 4.28 -4.98 -0.54
N GLY A 299 4.89 -3.99 -1.20
CA GLY A 299 4.18 -2.80 -1.66
C GLY A 299 3.08 -3.10 -2.67
N LEU A 300 3.30 -4.05 -3.59
CA LEU A 300 2.27 -4.49 -4.54
C LEU A 300 1.08 -5.13 -3.80
N ASN A 301 1.34 -5.93 -2.77
CA ASN A 301 0.30 -6.52 -1.92
C ASN A 301 -0.50 -5.45 -1.15
N ASP A 302 0.16 -4.40 -0.66
CA ASP A 302 -0.51 -3.26 -0.01
C ASP A 302 -1.37 -2.44 -0.99
N LEU A 303 -0.89 -2.21 -2.22
CA LEU A 303 -1.71 -1.61 -3.28
C LEU A 303 -2.92 -2.48 -3.61
N GLY A 304 -2.76 -3.81 -3.63
CA GLY A 304 -3.86 -4.77 -3.77
C GLY A 304 -4.88 -4.64 -2.64
N ALA A 305 -4.43 -4.60 -1.38
CA ALA A 305 -5.31 -4.44 -0.23
C ALA A 305 -6.08 -3.11 -0.26
N TYR A 306 -5.45 -2.02 -0.72
CA TYR A 306 -6.14 -0.75 -0.94
C TYR A 306 -7.19 -0.84 -2.05
N PHE A 307 -6.82 -1.39 -3.21
CA PHE A 307 -7.73 -1.59 -4.34
C PHE A 307 -8.95 -2.43 -3.94
N ASP A 308 -8.75 -3.57 -3.29
CA ASP A 308 -9.80 -4.50 -2.88
C ASP A 308 -10.87 -3.84 -2.00
N ARG A 309 -10.44 -2.97 -1.08
CA ARG A 309 -11.34 -2.24 -0.17
C ARG A 309 -12.06 -1.07 -0.84
N HIS A 310 -11.56 -0.59 -1.98
CA HIS A 310 -12.03 0.65 -2.61
C HIS A 310 -12.48 0.50 -4.06
N ILE A 311 -12.49 -0.71 -4.62
CA ILE A 311 -12.84 -0.98 -6.01
C ILE A 311 -14.17 -0.31 -6.44
N SER A 312 -15.19 -0.30 -5.58
CA SER A 312 -16.48 0.33 -5.87
C SER A 312 -16.42 1.84 -6.10
N ARG A 313 -15.40 2.50 -5.54
CA ARG A 313 -15.13 3.94 -5.72
C ARG A 313 -14.12 4.16 -6.85
N LEU A 314 -13.03 3.40 -6.85
CA LEU A 314 -11.93 3.55 -7.82
C LEU A 314 -12.39 3.29 -9.25
N ASN A 315 -13.43 2.47 -9.41
CA ASN A 315 -14.02 2.12 -10.69
C ASN A 315 -15.09 3.12 -11.20
N GLN A 316 -15.38 4.19 -10.45
CA GLN A 316 -16.30 5.25 -10.89
C GLN A 316 -15.61 6.17 -11.90
N GLU A 317 -16.07 6.20 -13.15
CA GLU A 317 -15.53 7.07 -14.21
C GLU A 317 -15.61 8.56 -13.84
N ALA A 318 -16.67 8.97 -13.13
CA ALA A 318 -16.88 10.35 -12.70
C ALA A 318 -15.91 10.83 -11.61
N THR A 319 -15.31 9.92 -10.83
CA THR A 319 -14.45 10.26 -9.68
C THR A 319 -13.12 10.89 -10.11
N TYR A 320 -12.67 10.65 -11.35
CA TYR A 320 -11.41 11.20 -11.87
C TYR A 320 -11.58 12.17 -13.05
N ALA A 321 -12.76 12.25 -13.66
CA ALA A 321 -13.06 13.27 -14.67
C ALA A 321 -13.12 14.70 -14.09
N GLY A 322 -13.33 14.84 -12.78
CA GLY A 322 -13.58 16.13 -12.12
C GLY A 322 -12.37 16.99 -11.76
N SER A 323 -11.13 16.48 -11.79
CA SER A 323 -9.91 17.24 -11.39
C SER A 323 -8.89 17.46 -12.50
N TRP A 324 -9.13 16.91 -13.69
CA TRP A 324 -8.21 17.01 -14.82
C TRP A 324 -8.35 18.35 -15.59
N ASN A 325 -9.50 19.01 -15.48
CA ASN A 325 -9.80 20.28 -16.19
C ASN A 325 -8.93 21.47 -15.75
N ASP A 326 -8.19 21.38 -14.65
CA ASP A 326 -7.35 22.48 -14.13
C ASP A 326 -5.90 22.45 -14.64
N ARG A 327 -5.50 21.44 -15.42
CA ARG A 327 -4.24 21.44 -16.16
C ARG A 327 -4.49 22.02 -17.55
N GLY A 328 -4.15 23.30 -17.74
CA GLY A 328 -4.29 24.03 -19.02
C GLY A 328 -3.47 23.48 -20.20
N ASP A 329 -2.80 22.33 -20.02
CA ASP A 329 -2.03 21.56 -20.99
C ASP A 329 -2.44 20.08 -21.06
N ALA A 330 -3.43 19.65 -20.27
CA ALA A 330 -3.95 18.30 -20.35
C ALA A 330 -5.08 18.25 -21.39
N SER A 331 -4.83 17.54 -22.49
CA SER A 331 -5.90 16.97 -23.31
C SER A 331 -6.96 16.33 -22.40
N PRO A 332 -8.26 16.30 -22.80
CA PRO A 332 -9.25 15.45 -22.13
C PRO A 332 -8.63 14.07 -21.95
N PRO A 333 -8.99 13.30 -20.90
CA PRO A 333 -8.42 11.98 -20.68
C PRO A 333 -8.34 11.33 -22.04
N THR A 334 -7.14 10.93 -22.50
CA THR A 334 -7.14 9.96 -23.58
C THR A 334 -8.10 8.89 -23.07
N PRO A 335 -9.22 8.61 -23.76
CA PRO A 335 -10.31 7.78 -23.24
C PRO A 335 -9.92 6.32 -22.95
N HIS A 336 -8.65 6.03 -22.65
CA HIS A 336 -7.96 4.85 -23.10
C HIS A 336 -7.21 4.08 -22.02
N HIS A 337 -7.17 4.49 -20.74
CA HIS A 337 -6.71 3.59 -19.65
C HIS A 337 -7.36 3.95 -18.31
N SER A 338 -8.39 3.22 -17.88
CA SER A 338 -9.00 3.42 -16.55
C SER A 338 -7.99 3.13 -15.42
N LEU A 339 -8.23 3.60 -14.19
CA LEU A 339 -7.39 3.23 -13.05
C LEU A 339 -7.41 1.71 -12.80
N THR A 340 -8.57 1.07 -12.98
CA THR A 340 -8.71 -0.38 -12.91
C THR A 340 -7.82 -1.06 -13.95
N GLU A 341 -7.82 -0.59 -15.20
CA GLU A 341 -7.01 -1.16 -16.27
C GLU A 341 -5.51 -1.05 -15.97
N ARG A 342 -5.06 0.13 -15.51
CA ARG A 342 -3.67 0.35 -15.11
C ARG A 342 -3.29 -0.51 -13.90
N PHE A 343 -4.19 -0.69 -12.94
CA PHE A 343 -3.97 -1.57 -11.80
C PHE A 343 -3.86 -3.03 -12.22
N MET A 344 -4.76 -3.49 -13.11
CA MET A 344 -4.68 -4.83 -13.67
C MET A 344 -3.33 -5.04 -14.38
N ARG A 345 -2.95 -4.09 -15.24
CA ARG A 345 -1.71 -4.18 -16.03
C ARG A 345 -0.43 -4.13 -15.19
N ASN A 346 -0.32 -3.17 -14.28
CA ASN A 346 0.94 -2.84 -13.61
C ASN A 346 1.11 -3.54 -12.25
N VAL A 347 0.01 -3.97 -11.62
CA VAL A 347 0.03 -4.64 -10.30
C VAL A 347 -0.42 -6.09 -10.40
N MET A 348 -1.65 -6.37 -10.86
CA MET A 348 -2.18 -7.74 -10.87
C MET A 348 -1.37 -8.72 -11.73
N LEU A 349 -0.86 -8.23 -12.87
CA LEU A 349 -0.07 -9.04 -13.80
C LEU A 349 1.42 -9.07 -13.45
N ASN A 350 1.85 -8.30 -12.44
CA ASN A 350 3.23 -8.32 -11.96
C ASN A 350 3.53 -9.66 -11.28
N SER A 351 4.66 -10.28 -11.60
CA SER A 351 5.07 -11.58 -11.03
C SER A 351 5.37 -11.54 -9.54
N GLU A 352 5.70 -10.37 -8.99
CA GLU A 352 5.97 -10.18 -7.56
C GLU A 352 4.68 -9.96 -6.75
N PHE A 353 3.52 -9.81 -7.40
CA PHE A 353 2.24 -9.66 -6.72
C PHE A 353 1.68 -11.05 -6.33
N ASP A 354 1.72 -11.34 -5.04
CA ASP A 354 1.35 -12.66 -4.49
C ASP A 354 -0.14 -12.77 -4.15
N ASN A 355 -0.84 -11.66 -3.95
CA ASN A 355 -2.22 -11.65 -3.45
C ASN A 355 -3.30 -11.73 -4.55
N ARG A 356 -2.98 -12.32 -5.71
CA ARG A 356 -3.88 -12.40 -6.88
C ARG A 356 -5.25 -12.96 -6.56
N ALA A 357 -5.31 -14.05 -5.79
CA ALA A 357 -6.58 -14.73 -5.48
C ALA A 357 -7.56 -13.85 -4.68
N THR A 358 -7.05 -13.05 -3.74
CA THR A 358 -7.88 -12.15 -2.93
C THR A 358 -8.43 -11.02 -3.79
N THR A 359 -7.59 -10.40 -4.62
CA THR A 359 -8.03 -9.33 -5.51
C THR A 359 -8.96 -9.82 -6.61
N GLN A 360 -8.75 -11.04 -7.13
CA GLN A 360 -9.70 -11.71 -8.01
C GLN A 360 -11.08 -11.85 -7.35
N SER A 361 -11.12 -12.25 -6.07
CA SER A 361 -12.36 -12.33 -5.30
C SER A 361 -13.00 -10.94 -5.10
N ALA A 362 -12.21 -9.90 -4.84
CA ALA A 362 -12.71 -8.53 -4.71
C ALA A 362 -13.37 -8.01 -6.01
N ILE A 363 -12.72 -8.21 -7.15
CA ILE A 363 -13.26 -7.87 -8.48
C ILE A 363 -14.55 -8.66 -8.75
N SER A 364 -14.54 -9.96 -8.48
CA SER A 364 -15.73 -10.83 -8.59
C SER A 364 -16.91 -10.33 -7.76
N ASN A 365 -16.65 -10.01 -6.48
CA ASN A 365 -17.66 -9.53 -5.56
C ASN A 365 -18.25 -8.20 -6.02
N GLU A 366 -17.41 -7.32 -6.58
CA GLU A 366 -17.84 -6.03 -7.11
C GLU A 366 -18.67 -6.18 -8.39
N MET A 367 -18.22 -6.97 -9.36
CA MET A 367 -19.02 -7.28 -10.56
C MET A 367 -20.38 -7.88 -10.19
N THR A 368 -20.41 -8.77 -9.20
CA THR A 368 -21.64 -9.36 -8.67
C THR A 368 -22.55 -8.30 -8.04
N ARG A 369 -21.99 -7.39 -7.23
CA ARG A 369 -22.74 -6.29 -6.60
C ARG A 369 -23.37 -5.38 -7.67
N LEU A 370 -22.60 -5.00 -8.67
CA LEU A 370 -23.03 -4.14 -9.77
C LEU A 370 -24.13 -4.81 -10.60
N GLY A 371 -23.95 -6.08 -10.96
CA GLY A 371 -24.95 -6.85 -11.70
C GLY A 371 -26.29 -6.97 -10.95
N LYS A 372 -26.27 -7.15 -9.62
CA LYS A 372 -27.50 -7.12 -8.79
C LYS A 372 -28.22 -5.78 -8.84
N ILE A 373 -27.50 -4.66 -8.88
CA ILE A 373 -28.11 -3.31 -8.96
C ILE A 373 -28.77 -3.12 -10.32
N VAL A 374 -28.06 -3.48 -11.38
CA VAL A 374 -28.54 -3.34 -12.76
C VAL A 374 -29.76 -4.24 -13.02
N GLY A 375 -29.71 -5.49 -12.56
CA GLY A 375 -30.76 -6.51 -12.72
C GLY A 375 -31.90 -6.47 -11.68
N ALA A 376 -31.85 -5.55 -10.71
CA ALA A 376 -32.87 -5.49 -9.67
C ALA A 376 -34.28 -5.30 -10.25
N ALA A 377 -35.26 -6.11 -9.81
CA ALA A 377 -36.64 -6.00 -10.27
C ALA A 377 -37.26 -4.62 -9.89
N PRO A 378 -38.24 -4.12 -10.67
CA PRO A 378 -38.95 -2.88 -10.34
C PRO A 378 -39.67 -2.97 -8.98
N GLY A 379 -39.64 -1.91 -8.17
CA GLY A 379 -40.29 -1.87 -6.85
C GLY A 379 -39.97 -0.62 -6.04
N ALA A 380 -40.66 -0.42 -4.91
CA ALA A 380 -40.54 0.79 -4.08
C ALA A 380 -39.16 1.00 -3.42
N LEU A 381 -38.34 -0.06 -3.32
CA LEU A 381 -36.96 -0.03 -2.82
C LEU A 381 -35.95 -0.34 -3.93
N ALA A 382 -36.38 -0.38 -5.19
CA ALA A 382 -35.52 -0.69 -6.30
C ALA A 382 -34.55 0.48 -6.55
N PRO A 383 -33.30 0.20 -7.00
CA PRO A 383 -32.38 1.24 -7.43
C PRO A 383 -33.05 2.18 -8.43
N ASN A 384 -32.80 3.48 -8.28
CA ASN A 384 -33.29 4.47 -9.23
C ASN A 384 -32.47 4.42 -10.54
N GLU A 385 -32.92 5.17 -11.55
CA GLU A 385 -32.26 5.24 -12.86
C GLU A 385 -30.77 5.57 -12.76
N ALA A 386 -30.42 6.65 -12.05
CA ALA A 386 -29.02 7.08 -11.88
C ALA A 386 -28.15 5.98 -11.24
N GLN A 387 -28.67 5.27 -10.24
CA GLN A 387 -27.96 4.17 -9.59
C GLN A 387 -27.75 2.98 -10.53
N ARG A 388 -28.67 2.72 -11.45
CA ARG A 388 -28.58 1.64 -12.43
C ARG A 388 -27.66 1.99 -13.58
N THR A 389 -27.73 3.22 -14.09
CA THR A 389 -26.79 3.76 -15.08
C THR A 389 -25.36 3.67 -14.56
N GLU A 390 -25.12 4.23 -13.37
CA GLU A 390 -23.80 4.23 -12.74
C GLU A 390 -23.28 2.80 -12.51
N ALA A 391 -24.13 1.88 -12.06
CA ALA A 391 -23.74 0.49 -11.88
C ALA A 391 -23.44 -0.23 -13.20
N ALA A 392 -24.17 0.10 -14.28
CA ALA A 392 -23.92 -0.46 -15.60
C ALA A 392 -22.62 0.07 -16.21
N MET A 393 -22.35 1.37 -16.10
CA MET A 393 -21.08 1.98 -16.51
C MET A 393 -19.90 1.35 -15.76
N GLN A 394 -19.96 1.29 -14.43
CA GLN A 394 -18.93 0.65 -13.61
C GLN A 394 -18.72 -0.83 -14.00
N PHE A 395 -19.80 -1.58 -14.24
CA PHE A 395 -19.67 -2.97 -14.68
C PHE A 395 -18.94 -3.06 -16.04
N GLY A 396 -19.31 -2.18 -16.97
CA GLY A 396 -18.65 -2.07 -18.27
C GLY A 396 -17.18 -1.68 -18.17
N THR A 397 -16.82 -0.76 -17.26
CA THR A 397 -15.44 -0.37 -16.98
C THR A 397 -14.62 -1.54 -16.46
N LEU A 398 -15.10 -2.32 -15.50
CA LEU A 398 -14.37 -3.51 -15.00
C LEU A 398 -14.14 -4.51 -16.13
N LEU A 399 -15.21 -4.86 -16.87
CA LEU A 399 -15.15 -5.83 -17.95
C LEU A 399 -14.17 -5.38 -19.05
N GLY A 400 -14.32 -4.15 -19.53
CA GLY A 400 -13.46 -3.58 -20.56
C GLY A 400 -12.01 -3.45 -20.09
N SER A 401 -11.76 -3.03 -18.85
CA SER A 401 -10.41 -2.90 -18.28
C SER A 401 -9.69 -4.25 -18.21
N MET A 402 -10.39 -5.33 -17.88
CA MET A 402 -9.81 -6.68 -17.87
C MET A 402 -9.47 -7.16 -19.28
N GLN A 403 -10.32 -6.86 -20.26
CA GLN A 403 -10.07 -7.17 -21.67
C GLN A 403 -8.89 -6.36 -22.22
N GLY A 404 -8.84 -5.05 -21.93
CA GLY A 404 -7.76 -4.14 -22.32
C GLY A 404 -6.42 -4.55 -21.72
N ALA A 405 -6.37 -4.82 -20.42
CA ALA A 405 -5.15 -5.26 -19.75
C ALA A 405 -4.61 -6.59 -20.31
N ALA A 406 -5.49 -7.53 -20.68
CA ALA A 406 -5.07 -8.75 -21.34
C ALA A 406 -4.49 -8.52 -22.74
N ALA A 407 -5.10 -7.61 -23.52
CA ALA A 407 -4.64 -7.25 -24.85
C ALA A 407 -3.26 -6.58 -24.80
N ASP A 408 -3.06 -5.63 -23.88
CA ASP A 408 -1.77 -5.00 -23.62
C ASP A 408 -0.69 -6.02 -23.25
N TYR A 409 -1.04 -6.99 -22.39
CA TYR A 409 -0.09 -8.02 -21.95
C TYR A 409 0.32 -8.98 -23.08
N VAL A 410 -0.62 -9.38 -23.94
CA VAL A 410 -0.30 -10.19 -25.14
C VAL A 410 0.65 -9.44 -26.07
N ASN A 411 0.43 -8.14 -26.23
CA ASN A 411 1.22 -7.25 -27.08
C ASN A 411 2.56 -6.81 -26.46
N SER A 412 2.78 -7.04 -25.16
CA SER A 412 4.05 -6.77 -24.46
C SER A 412 5.21 -7.53 -25.12
N LYS A 413 6.34 -6.86 -25.38
CA LYS A 413 7.51 -7.45 -26.07
C LYS A 413 8.52 -8.08 -25.12
N THR A 414 8.35 -7.94 -23.81
CA THR A 414 9.38 -8.29 -22.80
C THR A 414 9.15 -9.62 -22.10
N ASP A 415 7.92 -10.15 -22.12
CA ASP A 415 7.52 -11.28 -21.28
C ASP A 415 7.55 -12.62 -22.02
N SER A 416 7.76 -13.73 -21.28
CA SER A 416 7.80 -15.07 -21.86
C SER A 416 6.42 -15.54 -22.31
N SER A 417 6.36 -16.42 -23.32
CA SER A 417 5.08 -16.98 -23.79
C SER A 417 4.31 -17.73 -22.69
N GLU A 418 5.01 -18.35 -21.73
CA GLU A 418 4.41 -19.07 -20.60
C GLU A 418 3.70 -18.10 -19.63
N GLN A 419 4.34 -16.98 -19.28
CA GLN A 419 3.74 -15.93 -18.44
C GLN A 419 2.51 -15.32 -19.12
N LYS A 420 2.56 -15.14 -20.45
CA LYS A 420 1.41 -14.68 -21.25
C LYS A 420 0.24 -15.66 -21.20
N ILE A 421 0.49 -16.96 -21.33
CA ILE A 421 -0.56 -17.97 -21.22
C ILE A 421 -1.17 -17.98 -19.82
N GLU A 422 -0.36 -17.93 -18.77
CA GLU A 422 -0.83 -17.94 -17.39
C GLU A 422 -1.68 -16.71 -17.06
N ASN A 423 -1.28 -15.53 -17.52
CA ASN A 423 -2.03 -14.29 -17.32
C ASN A 423 -3.34 -14.25 -18.12
N VAL A 424 -3.35 -14.73 -19.37
CA VAL A 424 -4.59 -14.85 -20.15
C VAL A 424 -5.53 -15.87 -19.52
N ARG A 425 -5.01 -17.00 -19.02
CA ARG A 425 -5.79 -17.97 -18.25
C ARG A 425 -6.35 -17.36 -16.99
N MET A 426 -5.56 -16.62 -16.21
CA MET A 426 -6.01 -15.95 -15.00
C MET A 426 -7.20 -15.01 -15.26
N ILE A 427 -7.11 -14.16 -16.30
CA ILE A 427 -8.20 -13.24 -16.66
C ILE A 427 -9.40 -14.03 -17.19
N THR A 428 -9.16 -15.09 -17.96
CA THR A 428 -10.21 -15.99 -18.46
C THR A 428 -10.91 -16.68 -17.29
N ASP A 429 -10.19 -17.30 -16.37
CA ASP A 429 -10.73 -17.96 -15.18
C ASP A 429 -11.52 -16.97 -14.33
N LEU A 430 -11.07 -15.73 -14.16
CA LEU A 430 -11.85 -14.72 -13.46
C LEU A 430 -13.19 -14.42 -14.15
N LEU A 431 -13.18 -14.21 -15.47
CA LEU A 431 -14.41 -14.00 -16.25
C LEU A 431 -15.30 -15.24 -16.26
N THR A 432 -14.69 -16.43 -16.35
CA THR A 432 -15.40 -17.68 -16.57
C THR A 432 -15.91 -18.21 -15.23
N ASP A 433 -15.19 -18.15 -14.11
CA ASP A 433 -15.69 -18.51 -12.77
C ASP A 433 -16.92 -17.68 -12.35
N GLN A 434 -17.01 -16.41 -12.75
CA GLN A 434 -18.23 -15.59 -12.55
C GLN A 434 -19.45 -16.17 -13.28
N VAL A 435 -19.24 -16.90 -14.37
CA VAL A 435 -20.30 -17.40 -15.26
C VAL A 435 -20.48 -18.93 -15.17
N LEU A 436 -19.42 -19.69 -14.86
CA LEU A 436 -19.34 -21.15 -14.75
C LEU A 436 -19.79 -21.68 -13.40
N GLY A 437 -19.70 -20.88 -12.34
CA GLY A 437 -20.36 -21.19 -11.07
C GLY A 437 -21.86 -21.22 -11.31
N LYS A 438 -22.40 -22.40 -11.69
CA LYS A 438 -23.67 -22.64 -12.41
C LYS A 438 -24.97 -22.04 -11.83
N THR A 439 -24.93 -21.24 -10.78
CA THR A 439 -26.04 -20.44 -10.25
C THR A 439 -25.48 -19.29 -9.42
N GLY A 440 -24.56 -18.50 -9.98
CA GLY A 440 -24.07 -17.28 -9.33
C GLY A 440 -25.13 -16.17 -9.32
N PRO A 441 -24.97 -15.12 -8.51
CA PRO A 441 -25.97 -14.06 -8.40
C PRO A 441 -26.10 -13.18 -9.65
N LEU A 442 -25.17 -13.23 -10.61
CA LEU A 442 -25.32 -12.63 -11.95
C LEU A 442 -26.36 -13.39 -12.78
N GLY A 443 -26.35 -14.73 -12.70
CA GLY A 443 -27.39 -15.57 -13.29
C GLY A 443 -28.76 -15.34 -12.63
N GLU A 444 -28.79 -15.04 -11.33
CA GLU A 444 -30.03 -14.66 -10.62
C GLU A 444 -30.51 -13.24 -10.96
N ALA A 445 -29.61 -12.25 -11.01
CA ALA A 445 -29.94 -10.85 -11.32
C ALA A 445 -30.37 -10.63 -12.78
N PHE A 446 -29.84 -11.44 -13.70
CA PHE A 446 -30.12 -11.39 -15.14
C PHE A 446 -30.93 -12.60 -15.64
N GLY A 447 -31.57 -13.31 -14.72
CA GLY A 447 -32.66 -14.27 -14.98
C GLY A 447 -32.31 -15.47 -15.86
N GLY A 448 -31.18 -16.15 -15.61
CA GLY A 448 -30.73 -17.36 -16.33
C GLY A 448 -30.29 -17.12 -17.78
N THR A 449 -30.82 -16.08 -18.41
CA THR A 449 -30.62 -15.68 -19.79
C THR A 449 -29.17 -15.31 -20.07
N LEU A 450 -28.48 -14.72 -19.08
CA LEU A 450 -27.05 -14.39 -19.19
C LEU A 450 -26.19 -15.65 -19.38
N VAL A 451 -26.42 -16.65 -18.53
CA VAL A 451 -25.68 -17.91 -18.51
C VAL A 451 -25.99 -18.72 -19.76
N ASP A 452 -27.27 -18.84 -20.13
CA ASP A 452 -27.69 -19.58 -21.33
C ASP A 452 -27.11 -18.97 -22.62
N LYS A 453 -27.12 -17.63 -22.75
CA LYS A 453 -26.54 -16.94 -23.92
C LYS A 453 -25.02 -17.00 -23.97
N PHE A 454 -24.37 -16.92 -22.80
CA PHE A 454 -22.93 -17.10 -22.70
C PHE A 454 -22.51 -18.49 -23.17
N TRP A 455 -23.22 -19.54 -22.73
CA TRP A 455 -22.96 -20.92 -23.13
C TRP A 455 -23.32 -21.22 -24.58
N GLU A 456 -24.37 -20.62 -25.12
CA GLU A 456 -24.71 -20.69 -26.54
C GLU A 456 -23.59 -20.06 -27.39
N HIS A 457 -23.04 -18.92 -26.96
CA HIS A 457 -21.96 -18.24 -27.66
C HIS A 457 -20.62 -18.97 -27.52
N LEU A 458 -20.24 -19.42 -26.32
CA LEU A 458 -19.01 -20.19 -26.09
C LEU A 458 -19.05 -21.56 -26.73
N GLY A 459 -20.19 -22.27 -26.68
CA GLY A 459 -20.35 -23.56 -27.34
C GLY A 459 -20.12 -23.50 -28.85
N SER A 460 -20.27 -22.32 -29.47
CA SER A 460 -19.96 -22.08 -30.89
C SER A 460 -18.49 -21.77 -31.18
N LYS A 461 -17.72 -21.32 -30.18
CA LYS A 461 -16.31 -20.86 -30.33
C LYS A 461 -15.27 -21.72 -29.60
N ALA A 462 -15.67 -22.55 -28.63
CA ALA A 462 -14.77 -23.36 -27.80
C ALA A 462 -14.18 -24.60 -28.49
N THR A 463 -14.64 -24.94 -29.70
CA THR A 463 -14.20 -26.13 -30.43
C THR A 463 -12.80 -26.03 -31.05
N ASP A 464 -12.19 -24.85 -31.13
CA ASP A 464 -11.01 -24.62 -31.99
C ASP A 464 -9.68 -24.34 -31.26
N ALA A 465 -9.65 -24.12 -29.94
CA ALA A 465 -8.49 -23.51 -29.26
C ALA A 465 -7.81 -24.38 -28.18
N ALA A 466 -7.99 -25.70 -28.23
CA ALA A 466 -7.37 -26.61 -27.27
C ALA A 466 -5.98 -27.10 -27.72
N GLU A 467 -4.99 -26.21 -27.86
CA GLU A 467 -3.55 -26.55 -27.81
C GLU A 467 -2.65 -25.28 -27.81
N GLY A 468 -2.00 -25.01 -26.67
CA GLY A 468 -0.66 -24.41 -26.59
C GLY A 468 -0.38 -22.92 -26.90
N ASP A 469 -1.22 -22.18 -27.64
CA ASP A 469 -0.85 -20.84 -28.13
C ASP A 469 -1.47 -19.66 -27.36
N VAL A 470 -0.65 -18.63 -27.05
CA VAL A 470 -1.08 -17.34 -26.43
C VAL A 470 -2.21 -16.68 -27.23
N ASN A 471 -2.13 -16.73 -28.57
CA ASN A 471 -3.15 -16.14 -29.45
C ASN A 471 -4.49 -16.89 -29.33
N ALA A 472 -4.48 -18.22 -29.25
CA ALA A 472 -5.70 -19.02 -29.09
C ALA A 472 -6.36 -18.78 -27.72
N ALA A 473 -5.54 -18.66 -26.66
CA ALA A 473 -6.04 -18.29 -25.33
C ALA A 473 -6.61 -16.86 -25.31
N PHE A 474 -5.98 -15.92 -26.01
CA PHE A 474 -6.44 -14.54 -26.11
C PHE A 474 -7.73 -14.39 -26.94
N GLU A 475 -7.85 -15.17 -28.02
CA GLU A 475 -9.09 -15.28 -28.80
C GLU A 475 -10.22 -15.85 -27.95
N GLN A 476 -9.95 -16.88 -27.13
CA GLN A 476 -10.91 -17.40 -26.15
C GLN A 476 -11.32 -16.32 -25.15
N LEU A 477 -10.38 -15.57 -24.59
CA LEU A 477 -10.69 -14.48 -23.65
C LEU A 477 -11.56 -13.39 -24.29
N THR A 478 -11.20 -12.96 -25.49
CA THR A 478 -11.98 -11.97 -26.26
C THR A 478 -13.39 -12.50 -26.53
N SER A 479 -13.50 -13.77 -26.90
CA SER A 479 -14.78 -14.47 -27.10
C SER A 479 -15.61 -14.56 -25.82
N VAL A 480 -15.01 -14.91 -24.68
CA VAL A 480 -15.65 -14.97 -23.36
C VAL A 480 -16.18 -13.60 -22.98
N GLY A 481 -15.36 -12.54 -23.10
CA GLY A 481 -15.78 -11.20 -22.76
C GLY A 481 -16.84 -10.63 -23.72
N GLU A 482 -16.76 -10.92 -25.03
CA GLU A 482 -17.84 -10.63 -25.99
C GLU A 482 -19.14 -11.35 -25.63
N ALA A 483 -19.07 -12.61 -25.21
CA ALA A 483 -20.23 -13.38 -24.81
C ALA A 483 -20.90 -12.78 -23.56
N ILE A 484 -20.11 -12.40 -22.55
CA ILE A 484 -20.59 -11.70 -21.35
C ILE A 484 -21.25 -10.38 -21.75
N ASP A 485 -20.60 -9.60 -22.62
CA ASP A 485 -21.10 -8.32 -23.07
C ASP A 485 -22.45 -8.43 -23.82
N GLN A 486 -22.55 -9.35 -24.77
CA GLN A 486 -23.78 -9.62 -25.51
C GLN A 486 -24.90 -10.12 -24.60
N ALA A 487 -24.55 -10.98 -23.64
CA ALA A 487 -25.50 -11.51 -22.68
C ALA A 487 -26.02 -10.41 -21.73
N MET A 488 -25.14 -9.53 -21.25
CA MET A 488 -25.49 -8.37 -20.42
C MET A 488 -26.37 -7.38 -21.17
N THR A 489 -25.96 -7.02 -22.39
CA THR A 489 -26.74 -6.17 -23.30
C THR A 489 -28.14 -6.72 -23.52
N GLN A 490 -28.26 -8.04 -23.78
CA GLN A 490 -29.58 -8.65 -23.92
C GLN A 490 -30.37 -8.58 -22.62
N SER A 491 -29.75 -8.90 -21.49
CA SER A 491 -30.48 -8.91 -20.23
C SER A 491 -30.97 -7.51 -19.86
N LEU A 492 -30.16 -6.47 -20.12
CA LEU A 492 -30.59 -5.07 -20.02
C LEU A 492 -31.78 -4.78 -20.94
N ARG A 493 -31.75 -5.21 -22.20
CA ARG A 493 -32.88 -5.05 -23.14
C ARG A 493 -34.14 -5.81 -22.70
N THR A 494 -33.99 -6.90 -21.95
CA THR A 494 -35.10 -7.69 -21.41
C THR A 494 -35.69 -7.02 -20.17
N SER A 495 -34.84 -6.50 -19.29
CA SER A 495 -35.23 -5.75 -18.09
C SER A 495 -35.79 -4.36 -18.40
N TYR A 496 -35.32 -3.73 -19.47
CA TYR A 496 -35.75 -2.42 -19.95
C TYR A 496 -36.09 -2.44 -21.45
N PRO A 497 -37.24 -3.04 -21.82
CA PRO A 497 -37.70 -2.99 -23.20
C PRO A 497 -37.98 -1.54 -23.61
N ALA A 498 -37.90 -1.23 -24.91
CA ALA A 498 -38.00 0.14 -25.43
C ALA A 498 -39.27 0.93 -25.01
N GLN A 499 -40.30 0.24 -24.53
CA GLN A 499 -41.57 0.80 -24.05
C GLN A 499 -41.54 1.21 -22.56
N THR A 500 -40.53 0.81 -21.77
CA THR A 500 -40.45 1.10 -20.33
C THR A 500 -40.11 2.56 -19.98
N ALA A 501 -39.57 3.32 -20.93
CA ALA A 501 -39.25 4.74 -20.72
C ALA A 501 -40.46 5.55 -20.22
N ASP A 502 -41.67 5.19 -20.67
CA ASP A 502 -42.92 5.87 -20.31
C ASP A 502 -43.59 5.33 -19.03
N GLU A 503 -43.36 4.05 -18.66
CA GLU A 503 -44.10 3.39 -17.57
C GLU A 503 -43.35 3.37 -16.23
N THR A 504 -42.01 3.30 -16.23
CA THR A 504 -41.19 3.23 -15.01
C THR A 504 -40.45 4.54 -14.69
N LYS A 505 -40.50 5.53 -15.59
CA LYS A 505 -39.69 6.76 -15.56
C LYS A 505 -38.17 6.50 -15.53
N VAL A 506 -37.73 5.40 -16.14
CA VAL A 506 -36.31 5.01 -16.26
C VAL A 506 -35.96 4.95 -17.76
N ASN A 507 -34.93 5.68 -18.21
CA ASN A 507 -34.46 5.61 -19.60
C ASN A 507 -33.63 4.34 -19.86
N GLY A 508 -34.33 3.21 -19.95
CA GLY A 508 -33.76 1.91 -20.34
C GLY A 508 -32.78 1.95 -21.53
N PRO A 509 -33.17 2.57 -22.67
CA PRO A 509 -32.28 2.74 -23.82
C PRO A 509 -31.01 3.54 -23.53
N GLY A 510 -31.07 4.54 -22.65
CA GLY A 510 -29.90 5.30 -22.20
C GLY A 510 -28.94 4.44 -21.38
N ILE A 511 -29.45 3.67 -20.41
CA ILE A 511 -28.64 2.74 -19.60
C ILE A 511 -27.89 1.72 -20.47
N ILE A 512 -28.55 1.19 -21.50
CA ILE A 512 -27.94 0.25 -22.46
C ILE A 512 -26.83 0.94 -23.25
N ALA A 513 -27.08 2.16 -23.75
CA ALA A 513 -26.11 2.92 -24.53
C ALA A 513 -24.88 3.32 -23.70
N ASP A 514 -25.07 3.73 -22.45
CA ASP A 514 -23.98 4.08 -21.54
C ASP A 514 -23.11 2.86 -21.21
N TYR A 515 -23.73 1.71 -20.94
CA TYR A 515 -23.04 0.43 -20.77
C TYR A 515 -22.22 0.03 -22.01
N GLU A 516 -22.86 -0.02 -23.19
CA GLU A 516 -22.21 -0.39 -24.46
C GLU A 516 -21.04 0.57 -24.78
N THR A 517 -21.20 1.86 -24.46
CA THR A 517 -20.15 2.89 -24.61
C THR A 517 -18.98 2.62 -23.68
N SER A 518 -19.21 2.45 -22.36
CA SER A 518 -18.12 2.18 -21.41
C SER A 518 -17.35 0.90 -21.77
N VAL A 519 -18.04 -0.20 -22.09
CA VAL A 519 -17.37 -1.45 -22.52
C VAL A 519 -16.52 -1.20 -23.76
N THR A 520 -17.08 -0.55 -24.78
CA THR A 520 -16.36 -0.30 -26.04
C THR A 520 -15.17 0.62 -25.82
N THR A 521 -15.32 1.68 -25.01
CA THR A 521 -14.27 2.66 -24.72
C THR A 521 -13.06 2.01 -24.03
N HIS A 522 -13.29 1.17 -23.02
CA HIS A 522 -12.20 0.49 -22.30
C HIS A 522 -11.68 -0.77 -23.03
N ARG A 523 -12.44 -1.31 -23.99
CA ARG A 523 -11.99 -2.42 -24.85
C ARG A 523 -11.19 -1.94 -26.06
N ALA A 524 -11.52 -0.76 -26.60
CA ALA A 524 -10.91 -0.23 -27.80
C ALA A 524 -9.53 0.35 -27.50
N ASN A 525 -8.51 -0.41 -27.86
CA ASN A 525 -7.12 0.03 -27.77
C ASN A 525 -6.68 0.57 -29.15
N PRO A 526 -6.42 1.88 -29.30
CA PRO A 526 -5.65 2.38 -30.43
C PRO A 526 -4.18 2.06 -30.15
N VAL A 527 -3.71 0.94 -30.68
CA VAL A 527 -2.27 0.76 -30.89
C VAL A 527 -1.86 1.80 -31.95
N GLU A 528 -1.25 2.90 -31.52
CA GLU A 528 -0.26 3.63 -32.31
C GLU A 528 1.13 3.52 -31.67
#